data_AF-A0AAW1SNB4-F1
#
_entry.id   AF-A0AAW1SNB4-F1
#
_cell.length_a   1.000
_cell.length_b   1.000
_cell.length_c   1.000
_cell.angle_alpha   90.00
_cell.angle_beta   90.00
_cell.angle_gamma   90.00
#
_symmetry.space_group_name_H-M   'P 1'
#
loop_
_entity.id
_entity.type
_entity.pdbx_description
1 polymer ?
#
loop_
_entity_poly.entity_id
_entity_poly.type
_entity_poly.pdbx_seq_one_letter_code
_entity_poly.pdbx_strand_id
1 'polypeptide(L)'
;MTWVAWPRLVSAPPPFKSTTAAQEARSPALVSRPLPHGLSLPRHVSILLPQATALAQDSTPRQVEVTASRAPALPREAKRDRAAVCDKLIEVFSSRKLEEWRKLIAYSRQWSSLSDSVFSRILERAQQAETPDEKLALQRLHRRLTSVHQELEIYNSLLKRFQDAPAYDWESIIALHRRDLIPSFFDHLQNVIGGMRADPKAQA
;
A
#
# COMPACT_ATOMS: atom_id res chain seq x y z
N MET A 1 18.78 24.46 -3.01
CA MET A 1 18.59 24.79 -1.58
C MET A 1 19.09 23.60 -0.77
N THR A 2 20.04 23.92 0.09
CA THR A 2 20.87 23.12 1.02
C THR A 2 20.57 21.63 1.22
N TRP A 3 21.58 20.85 0.84
CA TRP A 3 21.81 19.44 1.12
C TRP A 3 21.98 19.17 2.62
N VAL A 4 21.39 18.09 3.13
CA VAL A 4 21.88 17.42 4.35
C VAL A 4 22.59 16.15 3.89
N ALA A 5 23.91 16.26 3.78
CA ALA A 5 24.80 15.14 3.47
C ALA A 5 24.93 14.24 4.71
N TRP A 6 24.79 12.93 4.54
CA TRP A 6 25.12 11.99 5.61
C TRP A 6 26.64 11.79 5.65
N PRO A 7 27.30 11.87 6.82
CA PRO A 7 28.74 11.67 6.92
C PRO A 7 29.08 10.20 6.71
N ARG A 8 30.11 9.95 5.90
CA ARG A 8 30.83 8.68 5.85
C ARG A 8 31.28 8.30 7.28
N LEU A 9 30.67 7.28 7.86
CA LEU A 9 31.29 6.50 8.93
C LEU A 9 31.30 5.02 8.52
N VAL A 10 32.33 4.68 7.74
CA VAL A 10 32.86 3.32 7.73
C VAL A 10 33.70 3.22 9.01
N SER A 11 33.21 2.47 9.99
CA SER A 11 34.05 1.84 11.00
C SER A 11 33.48 0.47 11.30
N ALA A 12 34.29 -0.56 11.07
CA ALA A 12 33.94 -1.97 11.18
C ALA A 12 33.43 -2.34 12.58
N PRO A 13 32.47 -3.29 12.70
CA PRO A 13 32.07 -3.83 14.00
C PRO A 13 33.15 -4.78 14.56
N PRO A 14 33.48 -4.73 15.86
CA PRO A 14 34.34 -5.73 16.50
C PRO A 14 33.62 -7.07 16.72
N PRO A 15 34.35 -8.19 16.83
CA PRO A 15 33.77 -9.53 16.94
C PRO A 15 33.10 -9.76 18.30
N PHE A 16 31.84 -10.18 18.27
CA PHE A 16 31.06 -10.65 19.42
C PHE A 16 31.70 -11.90 20.02
N LYS A 17 32.09 -11.86 21.30
CA LYS A 17 32.46 -13.04 22.09
C LYS A 17 31.19 -13.63 22.71
N SER A 18 30.87 -14.87 22.35
CA SER A 18 29.85 -15.68 23.00
C SER A 18 30.26 -15.96 24.45
N THR A 19 29.41 -15.60 25.41
CA THR A 19 29.53 -16.10 26.78
C THR A 19 28.23 -16.76 27.20
N THR A 20 28.39 -18.02 27.60
CA THR A 20 27.41 -18.92 28.19
C THR A 20 27.08 -18.48 29.60
N ALA A 21 25.80 -18.41 29.94
CA ALA A 21 25.32 -18.58 31.31
C ALA A 21 23.90 -19.16 31.26
N ALA A 22 23.72 -20.23 32.01
CA ALA A 22 22.53 -21.06 32.12
C ALA A 22 21.45 -20.43 33.02
N GLN A 23 20.38 -21.22 33.25
CA GLN A 23 19.41 -21.18 34.36
C GLN A 23 18.02 -20.64 33.95
N GLU A 24 17.10 -21.52 33.53
CA GLU A 24 16.23 -22.39 34.36
C GLU A 24 15.15 -21.61 35.12
N ALA A 25 13.90 -21.68 34.65
CA ALA A 25 12.71 -21.99 35.47
C ALA A 25 11.40 -21.93 34.65
N ARG A 26 10.79 -23.11 34.49
CA ARG A 26 9.38 -23.44 34.80
C ARG A 26 8.24 -22.55 34.26
N SER A 27 7.52 -23.09 33.28
CA SER A 27 6.04 -23.00 33.16
C SER A 27 5.41 -24.11 34.03
N PRO A 28 4.15 -24.04 34.54
CA PRO A 28 2.97 -24.16 33.67
C PRO A 28 1.63 -23.50 34.15
N ALA A 29 0.65 -23.55 33.23
CA ALA A 29 -0.79 -23.76 33.40
C ALA A 29 -1.77 -22.59 33.66
N LEU A 30 -2.62 -22.38 32.64
CA LEU A 30 -4.10 -22.28 32.65
C LEU A 30 -4.80 -21.44 33.74
N VAL A 31 -5.47 -20.36 33.32
CA VAL A 31 -6.82 -20.03 33.80
C VAL A 31 -7.66 -19.42 32.67
N SER A 32 -8.84 -20.00 32.47
CA SER A 32 -9.88 -19.63 31.52
C SER A 32 -10.71 -18.42 31.98
N ARG A 33 -11.22 -17.69 30.98
CA ARG A 33 -12.38 -16.76 30.87
C ARG A 33 -13.46 -16.87 31.97
N PRO A 34 -14.26 -15.80 32.25
CA PRO A 34 -15.33 -15.40 31.30
C PRO A 34 -15.67 -13.89 31.21
N LEU A 35 -16.42 -13.57 30.14
CA LEU A 35 -17.10 -12.29 29.86
C LEU A 35 -18.36 -12.14 30.73
N PRO A 36 -18.76 -10.92 31.08
CA PRO A 36 -20.16 -10.63 31.41
C PRO A 36 -20.94 -10.19 30.17
N HIS A 37 -22.07 -10.88 29.99
CA HIS A 37 -23.18 -10.52 29.14
C HIS A 37 -23.84 -9.21 29.61
N GLY A 38 -24.49 -8.50 28.68
CA GLY A 38 -25.72 -7.80 29.04
C GLY A 38 -26.04 -6.54 28.25
N LEU A 39 -27.19 -6.62 27.54
CA LEU A 39 -28.22 -5.57 27.43
C LEU A 39 -27.82 -4.39 26.53
N SER A 40 -28.65 -3.81 25.66
CA SER A 40 -30.10 -3.73 25.59
C SER A 40 -30.46 -3.15 24.22
N LEU A 41 -31.47 -3.69 23.53
CA LEU A 41 -32.19 -2.95 22.48
C LEU A 41 -33.29 -2.10 23.14
N PRO A 42 -33.61 -0.94 22.55
CA PRO A 42 -35.01 -0.56 22.45
C PRO A 42 -35.48 -0.41 21.00
N ARG A 43 -36.65 -1.01 20.77
CA ARG A 43 -37.58 -0.73 19.67
C ARG A 43 -38.33 0.59 19.93
N HIS A 44 -39.08 1.02 18.91
CA HIS A 44 -40.15 2.04 18.88
C HIS A 44 -39.68 3.50 18.65
N VAL A 45 -40.34 4.35 17.85
CA VAL A 45 -41.43 4.27 16.85
C VAL A 45 -41.58 5.66 16.20
N SER A 46 -42.41 5.77 15.14
CA SER A 46 -42.94 7.01 14.49
C SER A 46 -41.97 7.69 13.50
N ILE A 47 -42.14 7.60 12.17
CA ILE A 47 -43.29 8.00 11.33
C ILE A 47 -43.93 9.31 11.80
N LEU A 48 -43.61 10.40 11.10
CA LEU A 48 -44.50 11.54 10.92
C LEU A 48 -44.14 12.25 9.61
N LEU A 49 -44.96 11.98 8.60
CA LEU A 49 -45.25 12.88 7.49
C LEU A 49 -46.17 13.97 8.03
N PRO A 50 -46.01 15.22 7.56
CA PRO A 50 -47.20 15.89 7.03
C PRO A 50 -46.97 16.49 5.65
N GLN A 51 -48.11 16.60 4.99
CA GLN A 51 -48.38 16.94 3.61
C GLN A 51 -48.58 18.45 3.44
N ALA A 52 -48.63 18.84 2.16
CA ALA A 52 -49.36 19.96 1.57
C ALA A 52 -48.70 21.35 1.65
N THR A 53 -48.91 22.29 0.75
CA THR A 53 -49.38 22.41 -0.65
C THR A 53 -49.29 23.92 -0.87
N ALA A 54 -48.64 24.41 -1.93
CA ALA A 54 -48.94 25.75 -2.43
C ALA A 54 -48.61 25.86 -3.92
N LEU A 55 -49.69 26.07 -4.68
CA LEU A 55 -49.75 26.40 -6.09
C LEU A 55 -49.28 27.84 -6.35
N ALA A 56 -48.58 28.05 -7.47
CA ALA A 56 -48.71 29.16 -8.43
C ALA A 56 -47.51 29.04 -9.40
N GLN A 57 -47.70 28.66 -10.68
CA GLN A 57 -48.07 29.54 -11.81
C GLN A 57 -47.04 30.68 -11.99
N ASP A 58 -46.41 30.97 -13.12
CA ASP A 58 -46.77 30.83 -14.53
C ASP A 58 -45.51 31.22 -15.37
N SER A 59 -45.60 31.00 -16.68
CA SER A 59 -44.89 31.74 -17.75
C SER A 59 -43.54 31.22 -18.31
N THR A 60 -43.71 30.50 -19.42
CA THR A 60 -43.21 30.86 -20.77
C THR A 60 -41.78 30.45 -21.17
N PRO A 61 -41.62 29.80 -22.35
CA PRO A 61 -40.37 29.22 -22.80
C PRO A 61 -39.49 30.26 -23.48
N ARG A 62 -38.18 30.24 -23.19
CA ARG A 62 -37.19 30.94 -24.00
C ARG A 62 -36.08 29.97 -24.38
N GLN A 63 -36.17 29.46 -25.59
CA GLN A 63 -35.04 28.90 -26.32
C GLN A 63 -33.91 29.93 -26.31
N VAL A 64 -32.75 29.52 -25.81
CA VAL A 64 -31.48 30.14 -26.18
C VAL A 64 -30.43 29.03 -26.30
N GLU A 65 -29.95 28.91 -27.53
CA GLU A 65 -28.65 28.40 -27.95
C GLU A 65 -28.20 27.00 -27.50
N VAL A 66 -28.28 26.12 -28.50
CA VAL A 66 -27.18 25.24 -28.89
C VAL A 66 -25.85 26.01 -28.85
N THR A 67 -25.17 25.96 -27.71
CA THR A 67 -23.72 25.90 -27.73
C THR A 67 -23.35 24.52 -27.25
N ALA A 68 -23.08 23.64 -28.22
CA ALA A 68 -22.21 22.50 -28.03
C ALA A 68 -20.84 23.03 -27.61
N SER A 69 -20.73 23.46 -26.36
CA SER A 69 -19.47 23.76 -25.72
C SER A 69 -18.83 22.40 -25.50
N ARG A 70 -18.11 21.96 -26.53
CA ARG A 70 -17.28 20.77 -26.53
C ARG A 70 -16.28 20.93 -25.40
N ALA A 71 -16.67 20.41 -24.25
CA ALA A 71 -15.81 20.22 -23.10
C ALA A 71 -14.50 19.58 -23.59
N PRO A 72 -13.34 20.04 -23.10
CA PRO A 72 -12.06 19.55 -23.57
C PRO A 72 -12.01 18.05 -23.35
N ALA A 73 -11.77 17.30 -24.42
CA ALA A 73 -11.68 15.84 -24.44
C ALA A 73 -10.39 15.34 -23.78
N LEU A 74 -10.11 15.76 -22.54
CA LEU A 74 -8.82 15.53 -21.87
C LEU A 74 -8.80 14.63 -20.62
N PRO A 75 -9.91 14.02 -20.15
CA PRO A 75 -9.80 12.90 -19.21
C PRO A 75 -9.67 11.52 -19.87
N ARG A 76 -10.03 11.36 -21.15
CA ARG A 76 -10.16 10.04 -21.79
C ARG A 76 -8.83 9.47 -22.29
N GLU A 77 -8.00 10.29 -22.93
CA GLU A 77 -6.68 9.89 -23.46
C GLU A 77 -5.73 9.49 -22.30
N ALA A 78 -5.53 10.38 -21.32
CA ALA A 78 -4.65 10.12 -20.18
C ALA A 78 -5.08 8.91 -19.32
N LYS A 79 -6.39 8.65 -19.23
CA LYS A 79 -6.91 7.47 -18.52
C LYS A 79 -6.64 6.17 -19.29
N ARG A 80 -6.66 6.23 -20.63
CA ARG A 80 -6.32 5.10 -21.51
C ARG A 80 -4.83 4.78 -21.45
N ASP A 81 -3.99 5.80 -21.42
CA ASP A 81 -2.54 5.64 -21.27
C ASP A 81 -2.21 4.97 -19.92
N ARG A 82 -2.86 5.40 -18.84
CA ARG A 82 -2.67 4.80 -17.52
C ARG A 82 -3.19 3.36 -17.46
N ALA A 83 -4.33 3.06 -18.08
CA ALA A 83 -4.85 1.70 -18.17
C ALA A 83 -3.90 0.75 -18.93
N ALA A 84 -3.31 1.22 -20.04
CA ALA A 84 -2.34 0.45 -20.81
C ALA A 84 -1.06 0.16 -20.00
N VAL A 85 -0.58 1.13 -19.22
CA VAL A 85 0.54 0.94 -18.28
C VAL A 85 0.19 -0.10 -17.21
N CYS A 86 -1.00 -0.02 -16.61
CA CYS A 86 -1.47 -1.02 -15.65
C CYS A 86 -1.54 -2.42 -16.29
N ASP A 87 -2.10 -2.54 -17.49
CA ASP A 87 -2.20 -3.82 -18.20
C ASP A 87 -0.81 -4.44 -18.48
N LYS A 88 0.19 -3.61 -18.82
CA LYS A 88 1.56 -4.08 -19.00
C LYS A 88 2.21 -4.50 -17.68
N LEU A 89 1.97 -3.77 -16.59
CA LEU A 89 2.46 -4.16 -15.26
C LEU A 89 1.86 -5.50 -14.84
N ILE A 90 0.56 -5.73 -15.07
CA ILE A 90 -0.09 -7.01 -14.77
C ILE A 90 0.58 -8.16 -15.52
N GLU A 91 0.92 -7.98 -16.80
CA GLU A 91 1.63 -8.98 -17.61
C GLU A 91 3.04 -9.26 -17.06
N VAL A 92 3.78 -8.22 -16.67
CA VAL A 92 5.10 -8.37 -16.05
C VAL A 92 5.00 -9.11 -14.72
N PHE A 93 4.09 -8.75 -13.82
CA PHE A 93 3.94 -9.45 -12.55
C PHE A 93 3.45 -10.89 -12.72
N SER A 94 2.62 -11.16 -13.74
CA SER A 94 2.14 -12.53 -14.02
C SER A 94 3.26 -13.48 -14.47
N SER A 95 4.30 -12.97 -15.13
CA SER A 95 5.40 -13.77 -15.69
C SER A 95 6.63 -13.88 -14.77
N ARG A 96 6.74 -12.98 -13.78
CA ARG A 96 7.93 -12.83 -12.93
C ARG A 96 7.82 -13.59 -11.61
N LYS A 97 8.97 -13.88 -10.99
CA LYS A 97 9.03 -14.52 -9.67
C LYS A 97 8.76 -13.52 -8.54
N LEU A 98 8.33 -14.02 -7.38
CA LEU A 98 8.04 -13.19 -6.19
C LEU A 98 9.23 -12.32 -5.74
N GLU A 99 10.45 -12.84 -5.82
CA GLU A 99 11.67 -12.10 -5.49
C GLU A 99 11.89 -10.90 -6.44
N GLU A 100 11.60 -11.11 -7.73
CA GLU A 100 11.70 -10.05 -8.74
C GLU A 100 10.62 -8.98 -8.54
N TRP A 101 9.47 -9.33 -7.97
CA TRP A 101 8.42 -8.36 -7.69
C TRP A 101 8.88 -7.31 -6.68
N ARG A 102 9.55 -7.72 -5.60
CA ARG A 102 10.11 -6.82 -4.59
C ARG A 102 11.08 -5.83 -5.22
N LYS A 103 11.96 -6.36 -6.08
CA LYS A 103 12.90 -5.56 -6.84
C LYS A 103 12.19 -4.58 -7.78
N LEU A 104 11.28 -5.04 -8.63
CA LEU A 104 10.55 -4.18 -9.57
C LEU A 104 9.81 -3.04 -8.85
N ILE A 105 9.20 -3.34 -7.70
CA ILE A 105 8.51 -2.34 -6.89
C ILE A 105 9.51 -1.34 -6.29
N ALA A 106 10.61 -1.79 -5.68
CA ALA A 106 11.60 -0.92 -5.06
C ALA A 106 12.27 0.04 -6.06
N TYR A 107 12.44 -0.37 -7.32
CA TYR A 107 13.04 0.47 -8.37
C TYR A 107 12.03 1.43 -9.02
N SER A 108 10.72 1.23 -8.79
CA SER A 108 9.68 2.01 -9.44
C SER A 108 9.29 3.23 -8.60
N ARG A 109 9.68 4.43 -9.06
CA ARG A 109 9.32 5.71 -8.42
C ARG A 109 7.83 6.02 -8.47
N GLN A 110 7.12 5.46 -9.45
CA GLN A 110 5.70 5.73 -9.66
C GLN A 110 4.80 4.66 -9.03
N TRP A 111 5.38 3.59 -8.47
CA TRP A 111 4.60 2.48 -7.93
C TRP A 111 3.55 2.92 -6.90
N SER A 112 3.92 3.76 -5.94
CA SER A 112 3.00 4.27 -4.91
C SER A 112 1.79 5.03 -5.48
N SER A 113 1.91 5.62 -6.67
CA SER A 113 0.82 6.31 -7.36
C SER A 113 0.02 5.42 -8.32
N LEU A 114 0.59 4.28 -8.71
CA LEU A 114 0.02 3.35 -9.70
C LEU A 114 -0.59 2.11 -9.06
N SER A 115 -0.14 1.73 -7.86
CA SER A 115 -0.51 0.50 -7.16
C SER A 115 -2.04 0.31 -7.10
N ASP A 116 -2.78 1.32 -6.64
CA ASP A 116 -4.23 1.28 -6.52
C ASP A 116 -4.93 1.06 -7.87
N SER A 117 -4.41 1.70 -8.92
CA SER A 117 -4.92 1.53 -10.28
C SER A 117 -4.63 0.12 -10.81
N VAL A 118 -3.44 -0.42 -10.53
CA VAL A 118 -3.07 -1.79 -10.91
C VAL A 118 -3.95 -2.81 -10.17
N PHE A 119 -4.15 -2.69 -8.86
CA PHE A 119 -5.01 -3.59 -8.10
C PHE A 119 -6.45 -3.58 -8.60
N SER A 120 -7.01 -2.38 -8.80
CA SER A 120 -8.36 -2.21 -9.34
C SER A 120 -8.48 -2.85 -10.73
N ARG A 121 -7.47 -2.69 -11.58
CA ARG A 121 -7.44 -3.24 -12.93
C ARG A 121 -7.34 -4.76 -12.95
N ILE A 122 -6.61 -5.38 -12.03
CA ILE A 122 -6.57 -6.84 -11.89
C ILE A 122 -7.96 -7.39 -11.54
N LEU A 123 -8.68 -6.73 -10.63
CA LEU A 123 -10.03 -7.14 -10.24
C LEU A 123 -11.03 -6.96 -11.39
N GLU A 124 -10.96 -5.84 -12.11
CA GLU A 124 -11.78 -5.59 -13.30
C GLU A 124 -11.56 -6.67 -14.37
N ARG A 125 -10.30 -7.00 -14.68
CA ARG A 125 -9.97 -8.10 -15.61
C ARG A 125 -10.46 -9.45 -15.11
N ALA A 126 -10.35 -9.72 -13.81
CA ALA A 126 -10.84 -10.98 -13.24
C ALA A 126 -12.39 -11.10 -13.32
N GLN A 127 -13.11 -9.98 -13.37
CA GLN A 127 -14.57 -9.97 -13.58
C GLN A 127 -14.94 -10.15 -15.06
N GLN A 128 -14.13 -9.63 -15.98
CA GLN A 128 -14.32 -9.70 -17.42
C GLN A 128 -13.78 -11.01 -18.04
N ALA A 129 -12.95 -11.76 -17.31
CA ALA A 129 -12.36 -13.01 -17.79
C ALA A 129 -13.43 -14.04 -18.17
N GLU A 130 -13.34 -14.55 -19.39
CA GLU A 130 -14.28 -15.54 -19.93
C GLU A 130 -14.00 -16.94 -19.38
N THR A 131 -12.73 -17.24 -19.07
CA THR A 131 -12.34 -18.55 -18.54
C THR A 131 -12.22 -18.52 -17.01
N PRO A 132 -12.68 -19.58 -16.32
CA PRO A 132 -12.56 -19.67 -14.88
C PRO A 132 -11.09 -19.75 -14.43
N ASP A 133 -10.21 -20.33 -15.25
CA ASP A 133 -8.79 -20.45 -14.92
C ASP A 133 -8.07 -19.09 -14.94
N GLU A 134 -8.32 -18.26 -15.95
CA GLU A 134 -7.78 -16.90 -16.03
C GLU A 134 -8.26 -16.04 -14.86
N LYS A 135 -9.55 -16.12 -14.52
CA LYS A 135 -10.11 -15.45 -13.35
C LYS A 135 -9.40 -15.84 -12.06
N LEU A 136 -9.18 -17.14 -11.85
CA LEU A 136 -8.47 -17.64 -10.68
C LEU A 136 -6.99 -17.21 -10.66
N ALA A 137 -6.32 -17.21 -11.82
CA ALA A 137 -4.94 -16.73 -11.94
C ALA A 137 -4.82 -15.25 -11.55
N LEU A 138 -5.70 -14.40 -12.07
CA LEU A 138 -5.74 -12.97 -11.74
C LEU A 138 -6.06 -12.72 -10.26
N GLN A 139 -6.99 -13.47 -9.67
CA GLN A 139 -7.29 -13.37 -8.24
C GLN A 139 -6.12 -13.81 -7.35
N ARG A 140 -5.38 -14.86 -7.74
CA ARG A 140 -4.16 -15.29 -7.05
C ARG A 140 -3.07 -14.23 -7.16
N LEU A 141 -2.89 -13.65 -8.35
CA LEU A 141 -1.96 -12.54 -8.59
C LEU A 141 -2.30 -11.36 -7.68
N HIS A 142 -3.56 -10.92 -7.68
CA HIS A 142 -4.03 -9.83 -6.84
C HIS A 142 -3.67 -10.07 -5.37
N ARG A 143 -4.08 -11.21 -4.81
CA ARG A 143 -3.80 -11.55 -3.40
C ARG A 143 -2.32 -11.52 -3.06
N ARG A 144 -1.48 -12.14 -3.91
CA ARG A 144 -0.02 -12.20 -3.68
C ARG A 144 0.61 -10.83 -3.79
N LEU A 145 0.25 -10.06 -4.81
CA LEU A 145 0.81 -8.74 -5.06
C LEU A 145 0.40 -7.75 -3.95
N THR A 146 -0.84 -7.83 -3.46
CA THR A 146 -1.29 -7.04 -2.30
C THR A 146 -0.49 -7.39 -1.05
N SER A 147 -0.27 -8.69 -0.77
CA SER A 147 0.53 -9.11 0.38
C SER A 147 1.96 -8.58 0.32
N VAL A 148 2.61 -8.68 -0.84
CA VAL A 148 3.96 -8.12 -1.04
C VAL A 148 3.93 -6.61 -0.90
N HIS A 149 2.98 -5.92 -1.51
CA HIS A 149 2.87 -4.47 -1.39
C HIS A 149 2.72 -4.00 0.06
N GLN A 150 1.85 -4.64 0.84
CA GLN A 150 1.65 -4.32 2.27
C GLN A 150 2.93 -4.55 3.09
N GLU A 151 3.64 -5.66 2.84
CA GLU A 151 4.91 -5.95 3.49
C GLU A 151 5.96 -4.87 3.17
N LEU A 152 6.05 -4.46 1.89
CA LEU A 152 6.96 -3.39 1.47
C LEU A 152 6.59 -2.02 2.05
N GLU A 153 5.31 -1.73 2.24
CA GLU A 153 4.85 -0.49 2.90
C GLU A 153 5.28 -0.45 4.38
N ILE A 154 5.20 -1.59 5.08
CA ILE A 154 5.72 -1.70 6.46
C ILE A 154 7.22 -1.44 6.47
N TYR A 155 7.96 -2.03 5.55
CA TYR A 155 9.41 -1.83 5.45
C TYR A 155 9.78 -0.40 5.10
N ASN A 156 9.09 0.23 4.14
CA ASN A 156 9.29 1.63 3.79
C ASN A 156 9.00 2.55 4.98
N SER A 157 7.94 2.26 5.74
CA SER A 157 7.61 3.00 6.96
C SER A 157 8.70 2.87 8.03
N LEU A 158 9.27 1.67 8.20
CA LEU A 158 10.37 1.42 9.13
C LEU A 158 11.66 2.13 8.67
N LEU A 159 11.99 2.08 7.39
CA LEU A 159 13.13 2.80 6.83
C LEU A 159 13.00 4.31 7.03
N LYS A 160 11.80 4.86 6.83
CA LYS A 160 11.52 6.27 7.08
C LYS A 160 11.73 6.63 8.56
N ARG A 161 11.32 5.78 9.50
CA ARG A 161 11.59 5.99 10.93
C ARG A 161 13.08 6.06 11.24
N PHE A 162 13.91 5.20 10.65
CA PHE A 162 15.36 5.27 10.82
C PHE A 162 15.98 6.52 10.19
N GLN A 163 15.41 7.03 9.10
CA GLN A 163 15.86 8.28 8.45
C GLN A 163 15.50 9.52 9.28
N ASP A 164 14.30 9.55 9.87
CA ASP A 164 13.81 10.69 10.64
C ASP A 164 14.38 10.73 12.07
N ALA A 165 14.82 9.57 12.60
CA ALA A 165 15.35 9.46 13.95
C ALA A 165 16.86 9.71 14.03
N PRO A 166 17.35 10.34 15.12
CA PRO A 166 18.77 10.47 15.37
C PRO A 166 19.40 9.11 15.68
N ALA A 167 20.71 8.98 15.41
CA ALA A 167 21.41 7.69 15.48
C ALA A 167 21.36 7.02 16.87
N TYR A 168 21.29 7.79 17.95
CA TYR A 168 21.21 7.24 19.31
C TYR A 168 19.85 6.58 19.63
N ASP A 169 18.79 6.87 18.86
CA ASP A 169 17.46 6.27 19.03
C ASP A 169 17.29 4.97 18.22
N TRP A 170 18.29 4.58 17.42
CA TRP A 170 18.20 3.41 16.55
C TRP A 170 18.05 2.10 17.34
N GLU A 171 18.73 1.96 18.48
CA GLU A 171 18.59 0.78 19.34
C GLU A 171 17.15 0.59 19.82
N SER A 172 16.49 1.69 20.18
CA SER A 172 15.07 1.71 20.56
C SER A 172 14.19 1.28 19.39
N ILE A 173 14.41 1.80 18.19
CA ILE A 173 13.63 1.43 16.99
C ILE A 173 13.79 -0.06 16.69
N ILE A 174 15.03 -0.58 16.75
CA ILE A 174 15.36 -2.00 16.56
C ILE A 174 14.64 -2.86 17.60
N ALA A 175 14.68 -2.46 18.88
CA ALA A 175 14.03 -3.19 19.96
C ALA A 175 12.51 -3.29 19.76
N LEU A 176 11.86 -2.19 19.33
CA LEU A 176 10.41 -2.18 19.06
C LEU A 176 10.01 -2.98 17.81
N HIS A 177 10.86 -3.03 16.78
CA HIS A 177 10.53 -3.59 15.47
C HIS A 177 11.28 -4.89 15.17
N ARG A 178 11.77 -5.58 16.21
CA ARG A 178 12.54 -6.82 16.07
C ARG A 178 11.85 -7.89 15.23
N ARG A 179 10.50 -7.92 15.21
CA ARG A 179 9.70 -8.85 14.42
C ARG A 179 9.71 -8.54 12.92
N ASP A 180 9.93 -7.28 12.55
CA ASP A 180 9.93 -6.81 11.17
C ASP A 180 11.34 -6.79 10.57
N LEU A 181 12.37 -6.79 11.42
CA LEU A 181 13.80 -6.90 11.05
C LEU A 181 14.21 -8.33 10.69
N ILE A 182 13.53 -8.91 9.72
CA ILE A 182 13.79 -10.25 9.16
C ILE A 182 14.66 -10.14 7.89
N PRO A 183 15.24 -11.24 7.38
CA PRO A 183 16.08 -11.19 6.16
C PRO A 183 15.41 -10.47 4.98
N SER A 184 14.11 -10.67 4.77
CA SER A 184 13.31 -10.00 3.74
C SER A 184 13.33 -8.47 3.81
N PHE A 185 13.45 -7.88 5.01
CA PHE A 185 13.59 -6.44 5.19
C PHE A 185 14.95 -5.95 4.69
N PHE A 186 16.02 -6.68 5.01
CA PHE A 186 17.37 -6.31 4.57
C PHE A 186 17.54 -6.47 3.06
N ASP A 187 16.91 -7.49 2.47
CA ASP A 187 16.84 -7.64 1.00
C ASP A 187 16.11 -6.44 0.36
N HIS A 188 15.01 -6.00 0.96
CA HIS A 188 14.30 -4.79 0.50
C HIS A 188 15.19 -3.55 0.63
N LEU A 189 15.87 -3.36 1.75
CA LEU A 189 16.82 -2.26 1.95
C LEU A 189 17.91 -2.26 0.86
N GLN A 190 18.49 -3.42 0.54
CA GLN A 190 19.47 -3.55 -0.54
C GLN A 190 18.88 -3.20 -1.91
N ASN A 191 17.64 -3.63 -2.19
CA ASN A 191 16.94 -3.28 -3.43
C ASN A 191 16.67 -1.78 -3.54
N VAL A 192 16.29 -1.12 -2.44
CA VAL A 192 16.09 0.34 -2.40
C VAL A 192 17.41 1.07 -2.66
N ILE A 193 18.50 0.69 -1.98
CA ILE A 193 19.83 1.27 -2.21
C ILE A 193 20.30 1.03 -3.64
N GLY A 194 20.09 -0.18 -4.17
CA GLY A 194 20.41 -0.55 -5.55
C GLY A 194 19.61 0.26 -6.57
N GLY A 195 18.33 0.52 -6.30
CA GLY A 195 17.48 1.38 -7.11
C GLY A 195 17.98 2.81 -7.15
N MET A 196 18.35 3.39 -5.99
CA MET A 196 18.90 4.75 -5.91
C MET A 196 20.23 4.90 -6.68
N ARG A 197 21.09 3.87 -6.68
CA ARG A 197 22.38 3.90 -7.39
C ARG A 197 22.24 3.67 -8.90
N ALA A 198 21.19 2.98 -9.33
CA ALA A 198 20.91 2.75 -10.75
C ALA A 198 20.39 4.01 -11.46
N ASP A 199 19.98 5.04 -10.72
CA ASP A 199 19.59 6.35 -11.24
C ASP A 199 20.83 7.25 -11.49
N PRO A 200 21.21 7.54 -12.75
CA PRO A 200 22.35 8.41 -13.05
C PRO A 200 22.16 9.87 -12.63
N LYS A 201 20.95 10.26 -12.20
CA LYS A 201 20.62 11.60 -11.69
C LYS A 201 20.83 11.77 -10.18
N ALA A 202 21.08 10.70 -9.43
CA ALA A 202 21.41 10.77 -8.00
C ALA A 202 22.90 11.08 -7.74
N GLN A 203 23.72 11.13 -8.80
CA GLN A 203 25.17 11.35 -8.75
C GLN A 203 25.57 12.79 -9.12
N ALA A 204 24.62 13.71 -9.31
CA ALA A 204 24.83 15.10 -9.74
C ALA A 204 24.54 16.11 -8.61
#